data_AF-U6KPN2-F1
#
_entry.id   AF-U6KPN2-F1
#
_cell.length_a   1.000
_cell.length_b   1.000
_cell.length_c   1.000
_cell.angle_alpha   90.00
_cell.angle_beta   90.00
_cell.angle_gamma   90.00
#
_symmetry.space_group_name_H-M   'P 1'
#
loop_
_entity.id
_entity.type
_entity.pdbx_description
1 polymer ?
#
loop_
_entity_poly.entity_id
_entity_poly.type
_entity_poly.pdbx_seq_one_letter_code
_entity_poly.pdbx_strand_id
1 'polypeptide(L)'
;MGPSLYGVYGRTAGSGPRTSLMDSSQAIKDSGIVWTDITLMRYLKNPRQFTQHPLSMNFRGLDNWQDRVDLIWYIKAACEDKAKELKEG
;
A
#
# COMPACT_ATOMS: atom_id res chain seq x y z
N MET A 1 -10.85 8.87 3.08
CA MET A 1 -9.57 9.17 3.74
C MET A 1 -8.81 7.86 3.84
N GLY A 2 -7.69 7.66 3.16
CA GLY A 2 -7.01 6.35 3.15
C GLY A 2 -6.21 6.06 4.43
N PRO A 3 -5.89 4.79 4.74
CA PRO A 3 -4.91 4.45 5.76
C PRO A 3 -3.53 5.02 5.39
N SER A 4 -2.68 5.26 6.39
CA SER A 4 -1.33 5.77 6.14
C SER A 4 -0.52 4.75 5.32
N LEU A 5 0.09 5.19 4.22
CA LEU A 5 0.98 4.38 3.39
C LEU A 5 2.35 4.14 4.04
N TYR A 6 2.57 4.72 5.22
CA TYR A 6 3.82 4.67 5.96
C TYR A 6 4.10 3.25 6.48
N GLY A 7 5.18 2.63 6.00
CA GLY A 7 5.58 1.28 6.39
C GLY A 7 4.80 0.15 5.70
N VAL A 8 4.21 0.39 4.53
CA VAL A 8 3.42 -0.60 3.78
C VAL A 8 4.29 -1.57 2.98
N TYR A 9 5.47 -1.14 2.51
CA TYR A 9 6.36 -1.97 1.71
C TYR A 9 6.85 -3.21 2.48
N GLY A 10 6.76 -4.38 1.86
CA GLY A 10 7.12 -5.68 2.43
C GLY A 10 6.09 -6.27 3.40
N ARG A 11 5.00 -5.56 3.72
CA ARG A 11 3.95 -6.06 4.61
C ARG A 11 2.84 -6.79 3.86
N THR A 12 2.21 -7.74 4.56
CA THR A 12 0.94 -8.31 4.12
C THR A 12 -0.16 -7.26 4.22
N ALA A 13 -0.94 -7.13 3.15
CA ALA A 13 -2.04 -6.21 3.07
C ALA A 13 -3.06 -6.49 4.18
N GLY A 14 -3.53 -5.43 4.85
CA GLY A 14 -4.46 -5.57 5.98
C GLY A 14 -3.83 -5.96 7.32
N SER A 15 -2.51 -6.19 7.40
CA SER A 15 -1.78 -6.53 8.64
C SER A 15 -1.23 -5.30 9.41
N GLY A 16 -1.68 -4.08 9.07
CA GLY A 16 -1.22 -2.85 9.70
C GLY A 16 -1.67 -2.68 11.16
N PRO A 17 -0.98 -1.87 11.98
CA PRO A 17 -1.45 -1.49 13.30
C PRO A 17 -2.83 -0.84 13.18
N ARG A 18 -3.72 -1.12 14.14
CA ARG A 18 -5.12 -0.64 14.19
C ARG A 18 -5.31 0.89 14.14
N THR A 19 -4.23 1.68 14.04
CA THR A 19 -4.24 3.14 13.94
C THR A 19 -4.61 3.66 12.56
N SER A 20 -4.59 2.82 11.52
CA SER A 20 -5.20 3.15 10.23
C SER A 20 -6.69 2.85 10.30
N LEU A 21 -7.44 3.82 10.83
CA LEU A 21 -8.88 3.82 11.12
C LEU A 21 -9.80 3.78 9.86
N MET A 22 -9.35 3.19 8.77
CA MET A 22 -10.24 2.78 7.69
C MET A 22 -10.08 1.30 7.49
N ASP A 23 -11.16 0.57 7.75
CA ASP A 23 -11.31 -0.85 7.46
C ASP A 23 -10.66 -1.17 6.12
N SER A 24 -9.46 -1.74 6.19
CA SER A 24 -8.92 -2.46 5.03
C SER A 24 -9.98 -3.49 4.70
N SER A 25 -10.55 -3.43 3.50
CA SER A 25 -11.64 -4.32 3.09
C SER A 25 -11.29 -5.74 3.50
N GLN A 26 -12.23 -6.48 4.12
CA GLN A 26 -11.99 -7.83 4.62
C GLN A 26 -11.35 -8.71 3.53
N ALA A 27 -11.77 -8.53 2.27
CA ALA A 27 -11.17 -9.16 1.11
C ALA A 27 -9.66 -8.92 0.92
N ILE A 28 -9.14 -7.72 1.22
CA ILE A 28 -7.70 -7.46 1.15
C ILE A 28 -6.97 -8.16 2.31
N LYS A 29 -7.56 -8.19 3.51
CA LYS A 29 -6.99 -8.93 4.65
C LYS A 29 -6.89 -10.43 4.33
N ASP A 30 -7.92 -10.99 3.69
CA ASP A 30 -7.99 -12.41 3.34
C ASP A 30 -7.20 -12.75 2.07
N SER A 31 -6.86 -11.76 1.24
CA SER A 31 -6.15 -11.97 -0.03
C SER A 31 -4.70 -12.45 0.11
N GLY A 32 -4.08 -12.27 1.29
CA GLY A 32 -2.67 -12.60 1.51
C GLY A 32 -1.68 -11.81 0.65
N ILE A 33 -2.11 -10.71 0.02
CA ILE A 33 -1.25 -9.89 -0.86
C ILE A 33 -0.09 -9.33 -0.04
N VAL A 34 1.14 -9.50 -0.53
CA VAL A 34 2.33 -8.83 0.00
C VAL A 34 2.65 -7.61 -0.85
N TRP A 35 2.86 -6.46 -0.23
CA TRP A 35 3.21 -5.22 -0.93
C TRP A 35 4.67 -5.24 -1.37
N THR A 36 4.90 -5.57 -2.64
CA THR A 36 6.19 -5.58 -3.33
C THR A 36 6.14 -4.62 -4.50
N ASP A 37 7.28 -4.38 -5.17
CA ASP A 37 7.31 -3.53 -6.37
C ASP A 37 6.26 -3.95 -7.40
N ILE A 38 6.09 -5.27 -7.63
CA ILE A 38 5.17 -5.82 -8.63
C ILE A 38 3.70 -5.62 -8.22
N THR A 39 3.35 -5.91 -6.97
CA THR A 39 1.97 -5.79 -6.49
C THR A 39 1.56 -4.32 -6.35
N LEU A 40 2.47 -3.46 -5.91
CA LEU A 40 2.27 -2.00 -5.89
C LEU A 40 2.10 -1.46 -7.30
N MET A 41 2.92 -1.88 -8.27
CA MET A 41 2.75 -1.46 -9.67
C MET A 41 1.36 -1.78 -10.21
N ARG A 42 0.86 -2.99 -9.94
CA ARG A 42 -0.47 -3.44 -10.39
C ARG A 42 -1.59 -2.70 -9.66
N TYR A 43 -1.47 -2.54 -8.35
CA TYR A 43 -2.43 -1.82 -7.53
C TYR A 43 -2.51 -0.34 -7.92
N LEU A 44 -1.36 0.32 -8.10
CA LEU A 44 -1.29 1.72 -8.50
C LEU A 44 -1.81 1.94 -9.92
N LYS A 45 -1.71 0.95 -10.81
CA LYS A 45 -2.32 1.03 -12.15
C LYS A 45 -3.84 0.97 -12.11
N ASN A 46 -4.39 -0.04 -11.45
CA ASN A 46 -5.85 -0.18 -11.33
C ASN A 46 -6.19 -0.94 -10.04
N PRO A 47 -6.50 -0.21 -8.96
CA PRO A 47 -6.69 -0.83 -7.66
C PRO A 47 -7.97 -1.67 -7.62
N ARG A 48 -9.04 -1.26 -8.31
CA ARG A 48 -10.30 -2.02 -8.38
C ARG A 48 -10.13 -3.35 -9.11
N GLN A 49 -9.40 -3.33 -10.23
CA GLN A 49 -9.12 -4.55 -10.99
C GLN A 49 -8.19 -5.49 -10.21
N PHE A 50 -7.19 -4.94 -9.52
CA PHE A 50 -6.25 -5.74 -8.74
C PHE A 50 -6.92 -6.43 -7.55
N THR A 51 -7.76 -5.70 -6.79
CA THR A 51 -8.42 -6.27 -5.62
C THR A 51 -9.67 -7.05 -5.94
N GLN A 52 -10.23 -6.92 -7.15
CA GLN A 52 -11.49 -7.56 -7.60
C GLN A 52 -12.70 -7.30 -6.68
N HIS A 53 -12.56 -6.37 -5.75
CA HIS A 53 -13.51 -6.07 -4.69
C HIS A 53 -13.62 -4.55 -4.50
N PRO A 54 -14.79 -4.06 -4.04
CA PRO A 54 -14.97 -2.66 -3.73
C PRO A 54 -13.96 -2.20 -2.68
N LEU A 55 -13.19 -1.17 -3.03
CA LEU A 55 -12.28 -0.47 -2.13
C LEU A 55 -13.01 0.71 -1.52
N SER A 56 -12.86 0.89 -0.21
CA SER A 56 -13.32 2.10 0.48
C SER A 56 -12.58 3.37 -0.02
N MET A 57 -11.41 3.18 -0.63
CA MET A 57 -10.62 4.27 -1.22
C MET A 57 -11.04 4.55 -2.67
N ASN A 58 -11.51 5.77 -2.96
CA ASN A 58 -11.85 6.23 -4.31
C ASN A 58 -10.59 6.61 -5.11
N PHE A 59 -9.64 5.68 -5.25
CA PHE A 59 -8.45 5.85 -6.06
C PHE A 59 -8.68 5.20 -7.44
N ARG A 60 -8.49 5.98 -8.52
CA ARG A 60 -8.66 5.49 -9.90
C ARG A 60 -7.44 4.70 -10.39
N GLY A 61 -6.27 4.97 -9.81
CA GLY A 61 -4.98 4.52 -10.32
C GLY A 61 -4.25 5.63 -11.08
N LEU A 62 -3.00 5.34 -11.44
CA LEU A 62 -2.09 6.17 -12.21
C LEU A 62 -1.81 5.44 -13.52
N ASP A 63 -2.07 6.08 -14.65
CA ASP A 63 -1.83 5.48 -15.97
C ASP A 63 -0.35 5.52 -16.36
N ASN A 64 0.31 6.63 -16.04
CA ASN A 64 1.73 6.87 -16.29
C ASN A 64 2.60 5.85 -15.54
N TRP A 65 3.53 5.25 -16.26
CA TRP A 65 4.49 4.31 -15.68
C TRP A 65 5.47 5.00 -14.74
N GLN A 66 6.00 6.16 -15.13
CA GLN A 66 7.03 6.84 -14.35
C GLN A 66 6.48 7.28 -12.98
N ASP A 67 5.29 7.87 -12.96
CA ASP A 67 4.64 8.30 -11.71
C ASP A 67 4.44 7.12 -10.73
N ARG A 68 4.16 5.91 -11.25
CA ARG A 68 4.04 4.71 -10.41
C ARG A 68 5.39 4.31 -9.84
N VAL A 69 6.46 4.35 -10.64
CA VAL A 69 7.82 4.02 -10.20
C VAL A 69 8.29 5.00 -9.13
N ASP A 70 8.10 6.30 -9.36
CA ASP A 70 8.51 7.36 -8.43
C ASP A 70 7.74 7.24 -7.11
N LEU A 71 6.43 6.96 -7.17
CA LEU A 71 5.63 6.73 -5.98
C LEU A 71 6.05 5.47 -5.21
N ILE A 72 6.37 4.38 -5.90
CA ILE A 72 6.90 3.17 -5.25
C ILE A 72 8.22 3.49 -4.56
N TRP A 73 9.09 4.25 -5.21
CA TRP A 73 10.37 4.65 -4.63
C TRP A 73 10.17 5.52 -3.38
N TYR A 74 9.24 6.47 -3.42
CA TYR A 74 8.86 7.28 -2.27
C TYR A 74 8.31 6.43 -1.11
N ILE A 75 7.43 5.46 -1.39
CA ILE A 75 6.88 4.53 -0.39
C ILE A 75 7.99 3.68 0.24
N LYS A 76 8.98 3.24 -0.54
CA LYS A 76 10.14 2.48 -0.06
C LYS A 76 11.01 3.34 0.86
N ALA A 77 11.38 4.53 0.42
CA ALA A 77 12.17 5.47 1.20
C ALA A 77 11.49 5.81 2.54
N ALA A 78 10.19 6.12 2.51
CA ALA A 78 9.41 6.39 3.73
C ALA A 78 9.34 5.16 4.67
N CYS A 79 9.46 3.94 4.14
CA CYS A 79 9.52 2.72 4.94
C CYS A 79 10.92 2.47 5.55
N GLU A 80 11.99 2.88 4.85
CA GLU A 80 13.37 2.81 5.34
C GLU A 80 13.64 3.81 6.46
N ASP A 81 13.13 5.04 6.36
CA ASP A 81 13.24 6.05 7.43
C ASP A 81 12.64 5.54 8.75
N LYS A 82 11.49 4.84 8.66
CA LYS A 82 10.87 4.18 9.83
C LYS A 82 11.76 3.09 10.43
N ALA A 83 12.42 2.30 9.58
CA ALA A 83 13.31 1.23 10.03
C ALA A 83 14.54 1.79 10.75
N LYS A 84 14.94 3.03 10.46
CA LYS A 84 15.94 3.78 11.24
C LYS A 84 15.36 4.31 12.55
N GLU A 85 14.23 5.02 12.53
CA GLU A 85 13.60 5.55 13.76
C GLU A 85 13.31 4.45 14.80
N LEU A 86 12.85 3.26 14.40
CA LEU A 86 12.60 2.14 15.30
C LEU A 86 13.86 1.42 15.81
N LYS A 87 15.03 1.67 15.22
CA LYS A 87 16.31 1.13 15.69
C LYS A 87 17.04 2.09 16.64
N GLU A 88 16.67 3.36 16.63
CA GLU A 88 17.31 4.43 17.40
C GLU A 88 16.46 4.91 18.59
N GLY A 89 15.21 4.44 18.74
CA GLY A 89 14.33 4.69 19.90
C GLY A 89 14.09 3.44 20.74
#